data_AF-A0A373NQH5-F1
#
_entry.id   AF-A0A373NQH5-F1
#
_cell.length_a   1.000
_cell.length_b   1.000
_cell.length_c   1.000
_cell.angle_alpha   90.00
_cell.angle_beta   90.00
_cell.angle_gamma   90.00
#
_symmetry.space_group_name_H-M   'P 1'
#
loop_
_entity.id
_entity.type
_entity.pdbx_description
1 polymer ?
#
loop_
_entity_poly.entity_id
_entity_poly.type
_entity_poly.pdbx_seq_one_letter_code
_entity_poly.pdbx_strand_id
1 'polypeptide(L)'
;MKEYKCPKCNSKNLFVKKVGNNTGLYCGDCGAWIKWVGKNELRAFEYLTKQKHVDDANSKQDDIASIIYSTLDHMYCDNCRFDSEIQEDDSDEWCCDDCHRKYNGWGISMYTSNEIAKEILKRLGE
;
A
#
# COMPACT_ATOMS: atom_id res chain seq x y z
N MET A 1 2.75 11.59 -25.16
CA MET A 1 2.10 11.60 -23.84
C MET A 1 2.48 12.90 -23.15
N LYS A 2 1.54 13.72 -22.64
CA LYS A 2 1.94 14.95 -21.92
C LYS A 2 2.66 14.54 -20.63
N GLU A 3 3.94 14.91 -20.49
CA GLU A 3 4.65 14.76 -19.23
C GLU A 3 3.97 15.64 -18.19
N TYR A 4 3.37 15.03 -17.16
CA TYR A 4 2.75 15.77 -16.08
C TYR A 4 3.78 15.98 -14.98
N LYS A 5 3.92 17.22 -14.50
CA LYS A 5 4.82 17.62 -13.43
C LYS A 5 4.05 18.42 -12.40
N CYS A 6 4.47 18.32 -11.15
CA CYS A 6 3.91 19.16 -10.10
C CYS A 6 4.18 20.65 -10.38
N PRO A 7 3.17 21.52 -10.40
CA PRO A 7 3.39 22.95 -10.61
C PRO A 7 4.13 23.63 -9.44
N LYS A 8 4.13 23.02 -8.25
CA LYS A 8 4.74 23.58 -7.04
C LYS A 8 6.24 23.26 -6.93
N CYS A 9 6.62 21.99 -7.16
CA CYS A 9 8.01 21.53 -6.97
C CYS A 9 8.65 20.93 -8.23
N ASN A 10 7.95 20.95 -9.36
CA ASN A 10 8.40 20.38 -10.64
C ASN A 10 8.68 18.86 -10.64
N SER A 11 8.30 18.16 -9.57
CA SER A 11 8.47 16.71 -9.45
C SER A 11 7.60 15.93 -10.45
N LYS A 12 8.15 14.81 -10.93
CA LYS A 12 7.45 13.78 -11.71
C LYS A 12 6.86 12.66 -10.84
N ASN A 13 7.13 12.68 -9.53
CA ASN A 13 6.52 11.76 -8.58
C ASN A 13 5.08 12.18 -8.33
N LEU A 14 4.14 11.44 -8.91
CA LEU A 14 2.71 11.70 -8.88
C LEU A 14 1.97 10.46 -8.41
N PHE A 15 0.86 10.64 -7.70
CA PHE A 15 -0.02 9.55 -7.29
C PHE A 15 -1.49 9.97 -7.37
N VAL A 16 -2.37 8.99 -7.50
CA VAL A 16 -3.82 9.19 -7.48
C VAL A 16 -4.38 8.80 -6.12
N LYS A 17 -5.35 9.57 -5.63
CA LYS A 17 -6.05 9.30 -4.36
C LYS A 17 -7.53 9.54 -4.50
N LYS A 18 -8.35 8.61 -3.98
CA LYS A 18 -9.80 8.77 -3.92
C LYS A 18 -10.19 9.69 -2.75
N VAL A 19 -11.05 10.67 -3.03
CA VAL A 19 -11.62 11.60 -2.06
C VAL A 19 -13.12 11.67 -2.32
N GLY A 20 -13.89 10.97 -1.47
CA GLY A 20 -15.32 10.75 -1.67
C GLY A 20 -15.58 9.99 -2.98
N ASN A 21 -16.41 10.57 -3.86
CA ASN A 21 -16.77 9.99 -5.15
C ASN A 21 -15.78 10.32 -6.29
N ASN A 22 -14.79 11.17 -6.03
CA ASN A 22 -13.84 11.63 -7.04
C ASN A 22 -12.44 11.10 -6.78
N THR A 23 -11.62 11.03 -7.83
CA THR A 23 -10.19 10.67 -7.73
C THR A 23 -9.34 11.87 -8.11
N GLY A 24 -8.48 12.33 -7.21
CA GLY A 24 -7.56 13.44 -7.43
C GLY A 24 -6.15 12.96 -7.78
N LEU A 25 -5.42 13.78 -8.55
CA LEU A 25 -4.00 13.62 -8.83
C LEU A 25 -3.21 14.55 -7.90
N TYR A 26 -2.20 13.98 -7.25
CA TYR A 26 -1.39 14.65 -6.24
C TYR A 26 0.10 14.46 -6.53
N CYS A 27 0.92 15.39 -6.02
CA CYS A 27 2.37 15.24 -6.04
C CYS A 27 2.86 14.40 -4.86
N GLY A 28 3.66 13.37 -5.14
CA GLY A 28 4.28 12.51 -4.12
C GLY A 28 5.31 13.21 -3.24
N ASP A 29 6.00 14.23 -3.76
CA ASP A 29 7.08 14.89 -3.02
C ASP A 29 6.60 16.05 -2.14
N CYS A 30 5.60 16.82 -2.60
CA CYS A 30 5.14 18.02 -1.88
C CYS A 30 3.65 17.98 -1.48
N GLY A 31 2.95 16.89 -1.80
CA GLY A 31 1.54 16.70 -1.44
C GLY A 31 0.53 17.59 -2.17
N ALA A 32 0.98 18.46 -3.10
CA ALA A 32 0.10 19.40 -3.77
C ALA A 32 -0.98 18.67 -4.59
N TRP A 33 -2.24 19.05 -4.39
CA TRP A 33 -3.33 18.69 -5.30
C TRP A 33 -3.11 19.38 -6.65
N ILE A 34 -3.31 18.65 -7.74
CA ILE A 34 -3.09 19.17 -9.09
C ILE A 34 -4.39 19.25 -9.88
N LYS A 35 -5.16 18.16 -9.95
CA LYS A 35 -6.46 18.13 -10.61
C LYS A 35 -7.31 16.92 -10.22
N TRP A 36 -8.59 16.96 -10.58
CA TRP A 36 -9.42 15.75 -10.65
C TRP A 36 -9.06 14.91 -11.89
N VAL A 37 -9.13 13.59 -11.73
CA VAL A 37 -8.77 12.60 -12.75
C VAL A 37 -10.04 11.93 -13.27
N GLY A 38 -10.25 11.98 -14.58
CA GLY A 38 -11.35 11.28 -15.24
C GLY A 38 -11.10 9.77 -15.33
N LYS A 39 -12.16 8.98 -15.55
CA LYS A 39 -12.08 7.50 -15.61
C LYS A 39 -11.02 6.97 -16.58
N ASN A 40 -10.90 7.58 -17.77
CA ASN A 40 -9.93 7.15 -18.79
C ASN A 40 -8.48 7.47 -18.39
N GLU A 41 -8.25 8.62 -17.77
CA GLU A 41 -6.92 9.00 -17.28
C GLU A 41 -6.51 8.13 -16.09
N LEU A 42 -7.45 7.79 -15.21
CA LEU A 42 -7.21 6.88 -14.09
C LEU A 42 -6.78 5.49 -14.59
N ARG A 43 -7.51 4.94 -15.56
CA ARG A 43 -7.17 3.64 -16.18
C ARG A 43 -5.78 3.64 -16.82
N ALA A 44 -5.43 4.71 -17.53
CA ALA A 44 -4.10 4.85 -18.12
C ALA A 44 -3.00 4.96 -17.05
N PHE A 45 -3.27 5.67 -15.95
CA PHE A 45 -2.35 5.80 -14.83
C PHE A 45 -2.13 4.45 -14.15
N GLU A 46 -3.20 3.75 -13.77
CA GLU A 46 -3.14 2.41 -13.16
C GLU A 46 -2.40 1.40 -14.04
N TYR A 47 -2.62 1.42 -15.37
CA TYR A 47 -1.91 0.56 -16.31
C TYR A 47 -0.40 0.84 -16.30
N LEU A 48 0.01 2.11 -16.35
CA LEU A 48 1.43 2.49 -16.30
C LEU A 48 2.08 2.18 -14.95
N THR A 49 1.39 2.42 -13.85
CA THR A 49 1.89 2.06 -12.51
C THR A 49 2.07 0.55 -12.41
N LYS A 50 1.10 -0.22 -12.90
CA LYS A 50 1.16 -1.69 -12.92
C LYS A 50 2.30 -2.21 -13.80
N GLN A 51 2.59 -1.58 -14.95
CA GLN A 51 3.74 -1.93 -15.77
C GLN A 51 5.09 -1.59 -15.10
N LYS A 52 5.19 -0.44 -14.42
CA LYS A 52 6.42 -0.09 -13.67
C LYS A 52 6.77 -1.11 -12.58
N HIS A 53 5.78 -1.76 -11.97
CA HIS A 53 6.04 -2.82 -10.98
C HIS A 53 6.54 -4.14 -11.58
N VAL A 54 6.47 -4.33 -12.91
CA VAL A 54 6.92 -5.57 -13.58
C VAL A 54 8.37 -5.46 -14.06
N ASP A 55 8.87 -4.25 -14.32
CA ASP A 55 10.15 -4.03 -14.99
C ASP A 55 11.32 -3.60 -14.06
N ASP A 56 11.06 -3.29 -12.78
CA ASP A 56 12.12 -2.97 -11.82
C ASP A 56 12.54 -4.22 -11.04
N ALA A 57 13.85 -4.41 -10.89
CA ALA A 57 14.54 -5.56 -10.26
C ALA A 57 14.24 -5.76 -8.75
N ASN A 58 13.11 -5.25 -8.24
CA ASN A 58 12.67 -5.36 -6.86
C ASN A 58 11.40 -6.19 -6.68
N SER A 59 10.90 -6.91 -7.71
CA SER A 59 9.70 -7.75 -7.56
C SER A 59 9.83 -8.73 -6.39
N LYS A 60 10.98 -9.38 -6.22
CA LYS A 60 11.21 -10.31 -5.11
C LYS A 60 11.25 -9.62 -3.75
N GLN A 61 11.84 -8.43 -3.69
CA GLN A 61 11.89 -7.66 -2.45
C GLN A 61 10.48 -7.21 -2.06
N ASP A 62 9.72 -6.73 -3.02
CA ASP A 62 8.34 -6.28 -2.85
C ASP A 62 7.41 -7.46 -2.46
N ASP A 63 7.61 -8.63 -3.06
CA ASP A 63 6.89 -9.86 -2.73
C ASP A 63 7.18 -10.30 -1.29
N ILE A 64 8.47 -10.38 -0.91
CA ILE A 64 8.88 -10.74 0.46
C ILE A 64 8.37 -9.70 1.46
N ALA A 65 8.50 -8.41 1.16
CA ALA A 65 8.02 -7.34 2.02
C ALA A 65 6.50 -7.42 2.21
N SER A 66 5.76 -7.73 1.14
CA SER A 66 4.31 -7.91 1.19
C SER A 66 3.91 -9.12 2.04
N ILE A 67 4.63 -10.25 1.92
CA ILE A 67 4.40 -11.44 2.76
C ILE A 67 4.67 -11.11 4.24
N ILE A 68 5.78 -10.45 4.56
CA ILE A 68 6.13 -10.05 5.93
C ILE A 68 5.05 -9.13 6.50
N TYR A 69 4.66 -8.13 5.73
CA TYR A 69 3.65 -7.16 6.13
C TYR A 69 2.31 -7.84 6.39
N SER A 70 1.80 -8.65 5.46
CA SER A 70 0.49 -9.29 5.58
C SER A 70 0.46 -10.37 6.66
N THR A 71 1.51 -11.17 6.79
CA THR A 71 1.59 -12.25 7.79
C THR A 71 1.63 -11.66 9.20
N LEU A 72 2.45 -10.63 9.42
CA LEU A 72 2.51 -9.99 10.72
C LEU A 72 1.21 -9.25 11.04
N ASP A 73 0.61 -8.53 10.09
CA ASP A 73 -0.70 -7.91 10.27
C ASP A 73 -1.76 -8.99 10.62
N HIS A 74 -1.76 -10.13 9.94
CA HIS A 74 -2.65 -11.27 10.21
C HIS A 74 -2.44 -11.87 11.61
N MET A 75 -1.21 -12.15 12.03
CA MET A 75 -0.92 -12.65 13.38
C MET A 75 -1.41 -11.70 14.48
N TYR A 76 -1.41 -10.40 14.22
CA TYR A 76 -1.94 -9.42 15.17
C TYR A 76 -3.48 -9.35 15.15
N CYS A 77 -4.12 -9.68 14.01
CA CYS A 77 -5.56 -9.89 13.89
C CYS A 77 -6.02 -11.20 14.56
N ASP A 78 -5.26 -12.30 14.48
CA ASP A 78 -5.59 -13.57 15.16
C ASP A 78 -5.58 -13.41 16.69
N ASN A 79 -4.61 -12.64 17.20
CA ASN A 79 -4.55 -12.23 18.61
C ASN A 79 -5.64 -11.21 19.00
N CYS A 80 -6.52 -10.83 18.07
CA CYS A 80 -7.75 -10.05 18.30
C CYS A 80 -8.98 -10.95 18.54
N ARG A 81 -8.74 -12.22 18.92
CA ARG A 81 -9.73 -13.21 19.38
C ARG A 81 -10.45 -13.96 18.26
N PHE A 82 -9.73 -14.38 17.22
CA PHE A 82 -10.31 -15.25 16.19
C PHE A 82 -9.98 -16.74 16.33
N ASP A 83 -8.97 -17.12 17.11
CA ASP A 83 -8.46 -18.50 17.05
C ASP A 83 -8.87 -19.41 18.23
N SER A 84 -10.08 -19.24 18.81
CA SER A 84 -10.65 -20.32 19.65
C SER A 84 -12.14 -20.25 20.00
N GLU A 85 -12.88 -19.14 19.85
CA GLU A 85 -14.20 -19.03 20.51
C GLU A 85 -15.34 -18.35 19.73
N ILE A 86 -15.18 -18.01 18.44
CA ILE A 86 -16.28 -17.39 17.67
C ILE A 86 -16.87 -18.43 16.70
N GLN A 87 -18.16 -18.71 16.85
CA GLN A 87 -18.90 -19.61 15.96
C GLN A 87 -19.19 -18.89 14.63
N GLU A 88 -19.29 -19.63 13.52
CA GLU A 88 -19.47 -19.07 12.17
C GLU A 88 -20.71 -18.16 12.02
N ASP A 89 -21.67 -18.25 12.93
CA ASP A 89 -22.90 -17.46 12.99
C ASP A 89 -22.74 -16.06 13.61
N ASP A 90 -21.62 -15.79 14.29
CA ASP A 90 -21.28 -14.48 14.87
C ASP A 90 -20.50 -13.57 13.88
N SER A 91 -20.39 -13.97 12.60
CA SER A 91 -19.41 -13.45 11.63
C SER A 91 -19.81 -12.20 10.82
N ASP A 92 -20.97 -11.59 11.07
CA ASP A 92 -21.48 -10.47 10.25
C ASP A 92 -20.77 -9.13 10.50
N GLU A 93 -19.90 -9.03 11.51
CA GLU A 93 -19.20 -7.79 11.85
C GLU A 93 -17.68 -7.96 11.71
N TRP A 94 -17.15 -7.55 10.57
CA TRP A 94 -15.72 -7.56 10.23
C TRP A 94 -14.95 -6.54 11.12
N CYS A 95 -14.74 -6.90 12.38
CA CYS A 95 -14.24 -6.01 13.44
C CYS A 95 -12.75 -5.63 13.34
N CYS A 96 -12.07 -5.97 12.24
CA CYS A 96 -10.68 -5.58 12.00
C CYS A 96 -10.52 -4.06 11.80
N ASP A 97 -11.55 -3.37 11.34
CA ASP A 97 -11.50 -1.92 11.09
C ASP A 97 -11.47 -1.08 12.38
N ASP A 98 -11.95 -1.63 13.51
CA ASP A 98 -11.94 -1.00 14.84
C ASP A 98 -10.90 -1.60 15.81
N CYS A 99 -9.98 -2.43 15.30
CA CYS A 99 -8.93 -3.00 16.14
C CYS A 99 -8.02 -1.89 16.70
N HIS A 100 -8.22 -1.56 17.98
CA HIS A 100 -7.47 -0.58 18.77
C HIS A 100 -5.94 -0.79 18.77
N ARG A 101 -5.42 -1.89 18.20
CA ARG A 101 -3.98 -2.11 18.04
C ARG A 101 -3.35 -1.41 16.83
N LYS A 102 -4.09 -1.17 15.73
CA LYS A 102 -3.62 -0.24 14.68
C LYS A 102 -3.46 1.18 15.24
N TYR A 103 -4.35 1.56 16.16
CA TYR A 103 -4.25 2.79 16.94
C TYR A 103 -3.04 2.79 17.90
N ASN A 104 -2.66 1.65 18.48
CA ASN A 104 -1.48 1.51 19.36
C ASN A 104 -0.14 1.34 18.62
N GLY A 105 -0.13 1.29 17.29
CA GLY A 105 1.11 1.25 16.50
C GLY A 105 1.91 -0.05 16.63
N TRP A 106 1.25 -1.18 16.89
CA TRP A 106 1.93 -2.48 17.06
C TRP A 106 2.13 -3.27 15.76
N GLY A 107 1.62 -2.77 14.63
CA GLY A 107 1.89 -3.32 13.31
C GLY A 107 3.28 -2.92 12.80
N ILE A 108 3.91 -3.79 12.02
CA ILE A 108 5.13 -3.44 11.29
C ILE A 108 4.80 -2.50 10.12
N SER A 109 5.59 -1.47 9.90
CA SER A 109 5.40 -0.59 8.74
C SER A 109 5.87 -1.29 7.46
N MET A 110 5.24 -0.98 6.32
CA MET A 110 5.71 -1.46 5.01
C MET A 110 7.18 -1.07 4.73
N TYR A 111 7.63 0.08 5.25
CA TYR A 111 9.04 0.47 5.19
C TYR A 111 9.93 -0.53 5.92
N THR A 112 9.58 -0.91 7.14
CA THR A 112 10.33 -1.90 7.92
C THR A 112 10.28 -3.28 7.25
N SER A 113 9.14 -3.69 6.68
CA SER A 113 9.04 -4.93 5.91
C SER A 113 9.98 -4.95 4.70
N ASN A 114 10.12 -3.82 4.00
CA ASN A 114 11.07 -3.68 2.89
C ASN A 114 12.53 -3.79 3.33
N GLU A 115 12.90 -3.17 4.45
CA GLU A 115 14.27 -3.29 4.99
C GLU A 115 14.59 -4.73 5.40
N ILE A 116 13.63 -5.46 5.99
CA ILE A 116 13.78 -6.88 6.30
C ILE A 116 13.91 -7.70 5.02
N ALA A 117 13.04 -7.48 4.03
CA ALA A 117 13.09 -8.18 2.74
C ALA A 117 14.43 -8.00 2.04
N LYS A 118 14.96 -6.77 2.05
CA LYS A 118 16.27 -6.43 1.49
C LYS A 118 17.41 -7.17 2.19
N GLU A 119 17.40 -7.25 3.52
CA GLU A 119 18.43 -7.98 4.27
C GLU A 119 18.32 -9.50 4.06
N ILE A 120 17.11 -10.04 3.88
CA ILE A 120 16.89 -11.45 3.51
C ILE A 120 17.53 -11.74 2.15
N LEU A 121 17.20 -10.96 1.12
CA LEU A 121 17.75 -11.15 -0.23
C LEU A 121 19.27 -11.05 -0.25
N LYS A 122 19.83 -10.06 0.46
CA LYS A 122 21.28 -9.89 0.62
C LYS A 122 21.96 -11.12 1.22
N ARG A 123 21.33 -11.82 2.17
CA ARG A 123 21.88 -13.06 2.76
C ARG A 123 21.76 -14.27 1.85
N LEU A 124 20.77 -14.26 0.94
CA LEU A 124 20.58 -15.29 -0.08
C LEU A 124 21.48 -15.07 -1.31
N GLY A 125 22.15 -13.92 -1.40
CA GLY A 125 22.99 -13.56 -2.55
C GLY A 125 22.20 -13.10 -3.76
N GLU A 126 20.97 -12.62 -3.54
CA GLU A 126 20.07 -12.06 -4.56
C GLU A 126 20.08 -10.53 -4.55
#